data_AF-A0A5Q5BKS2-F1
#
_entry.id   AF-A0A5Q5BKS2-F1
#
_cell.length_a   1.000
_cell.length_b   1.000
_cell.length_c   1.000
_cell.angle_alpha   90.00
_cell.angle_beta   90.00
_cell.angle_gamma   90.00
#
_symmetry.space_group_name_H-M   'P 1'
#
loop_
_entity.id
_entity.type
_entity.pdbx_description
1 polymer ?
#
loop_
_entity_poly.entity_id
_entity_poly.type
_entity_poly.pdbx_seq_one_letter_code
_entity_poly.pdbx_strand_id
1 'polypeptide(L)'
;MVMSRDAEKDLGLVLSYLTGRKLTLDEVLAAVGMSRSTYYDRQGKGTLTTTDTLLRAARNLDLNPVDLLIRYGRIAPTDVADYLEGEEGDHPFGLTAATSPNTANPPERTRRRRRRSSLSDLAPRPDAPPL
;
A
#
# COMPACT_ATOMS: atom_id res chain seq x y z
N MET A 1 -8.20 1.75 -25.90
CA MET A 1 -8.40 2.80 -24.87
C MET A 1 -8.98 2.13 -23.62
N VAL A 2 -8.14 1.71 -22.68
CA VAL A 2 -8.60 1.14 -21.41
C VAL A 2 -9.01 2.30 -20.52
N MET A 3 -10.28 2.71 -20.58
CA MET A 3 -10.86 3.61 -19.59
C MET A 3 -10.80 2.89 -18.25
N SER A 4 -9.98 3.38 -17.32
CA SER A 4 -9.79 2.75 -16.01
C SER A 4 -11.11 2.73 -15.23
N ARG A 5 -11.82 1.58 -15.29
CA ARG A 5 -13.13 1.34 -14.66
C ARG A 5 -13.07 1.15 -13.14
N ASP A 6 -11.90 1.30 -12.53
CA ASP A 6 -11.72 1.02 -11.11
C ASP A 6 -12.10 2.21 -10.20
N ALA A 7 -12.33 3.40 -10.78
CA ALA A 7 -12.76 4.60 -10.04
C ALA A 7 -14.12 4.45 -9.33
N GLU A 8 -15.03 3.65 -9.90
CA GLU A 8 -16.35 3.35 -9.32
C GLU A 8 -16.30 2.19 -8.32
N LYS A 9 -15.17 1.47 -8.24
CA LYS A 9 -15.01 0.31 -7.37
C LYS A 9 -14.59 0.73 -5.97
N ASP A 10 -15.01 -0.07 -5.00
CA ASP A 10 -14.55 0.07 -3.62
C ASP A 10 -13.02 -0.04 -3.53
N LEU A 11 -12.42 0.89 -2.79
CA LEU A 11 -10.96 0.95 -2.63
C LEU A 11 -10.41 -0.33 -2.02
N GLY A 12 -11.09 -0.90 -1.03
CA GLY A 12 -10.69 -2.16 -0.43
C GLY A 12 -10.66 -3.32 -1.43
N LEU A 13 -11.61 -3.34 -2.38
CA LEU A 13 -11.64 -4.35 -3.45
C LEU A 13 -10.44 -4.23 -4.40
N VAL A 14 -10.12 -3.01 -4.84
CA VAL A 14 -8.99 -2.76 -5.74
C VAL A 14 -7.67 -3.06 -5.04
N LEU A 15 -7.50 -2.63 -3.79
CA LEU A 15 -6.32 -2.95 -3.01
C LEU A 15 -6.17 -4.46 -2.75
N SER A 16 -7.27 -5.17 -2.51
CA SER A 16 -7.25 -6.63 -2.37
C SER A 16 -6.80 -7.34 -3.66
N TYR A 17 -7.28 -6.84 -4.80
CA TYR A 17 -6.88 -7.35 -6.11
C TYR A 17 -5.37 -7.14 -6.34
N LEU A 18 -4.87 -5.93 -6.08
CA LEU A 18 -3.47 -5.57 -6.30
C LEU A 18 -2.50 -6.28 -5.36
N THR A 19 -2.91 -6.53 -4.13
CA THR A 19 -2.10 -7.29 -3.16
C THR A 19 -2.17 -8.81 -3.38
N GLY A 20 -3.04 -9.29 -4.29
CA GLY A 20 -3.26 -10.71 -4.53
C GLY A 20 -3.88 -11.47 -3.35
N ARG A 21 -4.41 -10.75 -2.36
CA ARG A 21 -5.04 -11.31 -1.16
C ARG A 21 -6.22 -10.46 -0.72
N LYS A 22 -7.20 -11.10 -0.07
CA LYS A 22 -8.32 -10.36 0.51
C LYS A 22 -7.82 -9.53 1.69
N LEU A 23 -7.93 -8.21 1.58
CA LEU A 23 -7.67 -7.29 2.68
C LEU A 23 -8.91 -7.19 3.57
N THR A 24 -8.68 -7.19 4.88
CA THR A 24 -9.70 -6.85 5.87
C THR A 24 -9.92 -5.34 5.89
N LEU A 25 -11.07 -4.91 6.39
CA LEU A 25 -11.35 -3.47 6.55
C LEU A 25 -10.29 -2.79 7.43
N ASP A 26 -9.81 -3.47 8.48
CA ASP A 26 -8.78 -2.91 9.36
C ASP A 26 -7.45 -2.68 8.61
N GLU A 27 -7.04 -3.62 7.76
CA GLU A 27 -5.88 -3.45 6.88
C GLU A 27 -6.08 -2.32 5.87
N VAL A 28 -7.28 -2.16 5.32
CA VAL A 28 -7.59 -1.05 4.41
C VAL A 28 -7.52 0.29 5.14
N LEU A 29 -8.09 0.38 6.35
CA LEU A 29 -8.04 1.58 7.19
C LEU A 29 -6.60 1.93 7.59
N ALA A 30 -5.80 0.93 7.93
CA ALA A 30 -4.37 1.09 8.20
C ALA A 30 -3.61 1.55 6.96
N ALA A 31 -3.91 0.98 5.78
CA ALA A 31 -3.29 1.37 4.52
C ALA A 31 -3.58 2.83 4.18
N VAL A 32 -4.85 3.28 4.27
CA VAL A 32 -5.20 4.69 4.04
C VAL A 32 -4.81 5.61 5.20
N GLY A 33 -4.47 5.06 6.37
CA GLY A 33 -4.10 5.81 7.57
C GLY A 33 -5.25 6.68 8.10
N MET A 34 -6.48 6.16 8.09
CA MET A 34 -7.68 6.90 8.52
C MET A 34 -8.51 6.09 9.51
N SER A 35 -9.26 6.77 10.37
CA SER A 35 -10.25 6.12 11.22
C SER A 35 -11.42 5.58 10.41
N ARG A 36 -12.12 4.59 10.96
CA ARG A 36 -13.30 3.98 10.33
C ARG A 36 -14.41 4.98 10.03
N SER A 37 -14.66 5.95 10.92
CA SER A 37 -15.68 6.98 10.70
C SER A 37 -15.29 7.92 9.55
N THR A 38 -14.03 8.36 9.52
CA THR A 38 -13.50 9.19 8.43
C THR A 38 -13.54 8.48 7.09
N TYR A 39 -13.26 7.17 7.06
CA TYR A 39 -13.31 6.37 5.85
C TYR A 39 -14.71 6.37 5.22
N TYR A 40 -15.75 6.03 5.99
CA TYR A 40 -17.11 6.01 5.46
C TYR A 40 -17.64 7.41 5.12
N ASP A 41 -17.27 8.43 5.90
CA ASP A 41 -17.61 9.82 5.58
C ASP A 41 -17.03 10.26 4.23
N ARG A 42 -15.74 9.98 3.99
CA ARG A 42 -15.09 10.26 2.70
C ARG A 42 -15.60 9.39 1.57
N GLN A 43 -15.93 8.14 1.84
CA GLN A 43 -16.53 7.23 0.85
C GLN A 43 -17.90 7.77 0.39
N GLY A 44 -18.77 8.16 1.33
CA GLY A 44 -20.08 8.75 1.01
C GLY A 44 -19.98 10.09 0.28
N LYS A 45 -18.94 10.88 0.57
CA LYS A 45 -18.66 12.15 -0.11
C LYS A 45 -17.92 12.01 -1.45
N GLY A 46 -17.49 10.80 -1.82
CA GLY A 46 -16.68 10.56 -3.03
C GLY A 46 -15.26 11.11 -2.96
N THR A 47 -14.79 11.51 -1.77
CA THR A 47 -13.44 12.10 -1.55
C THR A 47 -12.42 11.09 -1.02
N LEU A 48 -12.78 9.81 -0.99
CA LEU A 48 -11.86 8.75 -0.54
C LEU A 48 -10.72 8.50 -1.53
N THR A 49 -10.98 8.64 -2.83
CA THR A 49 -10.05 8.29 -3.92
C THR A 49 -9.13 9.45 -4.33
N THR A 50 -8.76 10.31 -3.39
CA THR A 50 -7.81 11.41 -3.61
C THR A 50 -6.39 10.88 -3.79
N THR A 51 -5.58 11.57 -4.62
CA THR A 51 -4.19 11.24 -4.91
C THR A 51 -3.36 10.93 -3.65
N ASP A 52 -3.45 11.77 -2.61
CA ASP A 52 -2.73 11.56 -1.34
C ASP A 52 -3.10 10.23 -0.68
N THR A 53 -4.39 9.91 -0.65
CA THR A 53 -4.89 8.68 -0.03
C THR A 53 -4.44 7.45 -0.80
N LEU A 54 -4.47 7.51 -2.14
CA LEU A 54 -3.97 6.44 -3.01
C LEU A 54 -2.46 6.24 -2.83
N LEU A 55 -1.68 7.33 -2.78
CA LEU A 55 -0.24 7.29 -2.58
C LEU A 55 0.11 6.69 -1.22
N ARG A 56 -0.61 7.07 -0.16
CA ARG A 56 -0.43 6.53 1.18
C ARG A 56 -0.78 5.05 1.25
N ALA A 57 -1.92 4.65 0.67
CA ALA A 57 -2.33 3.25 0.61
C ALA A 57 -1.32 2.40 -0.15
N ALA A 58 -0.82 2.89 -1.29
CA ALA A 58 0.21 2.20 -2.07
C ALA A 58 1.50 2.00 -1.27
N ARG A 59 2.00 3.06 -0.62
CA ARG A 59 3.22 3.01 0.21
C ARG A 59 3.09 2.05 1.39
N ASN A 60 1.96 2.05 2.08
CA ASN A 60 1.73 1.21 3.25
C ASN A 60 1.51 -0.28 2.90
N LEU A 61 1.18 -0.58 1.64
CA LEU A 61 0.96 -1.94 1.14
C LEU A 61 2.07 -2.42 0.21
N ASP A 62 3.18 -1.67 0.10
CA ASP A 62 4.29 -1.94 -0.82
C ASP A 62 3.84 -2.14 -2.29
N LEU A 63 2.81 -1.41 -2.70
CA LEU A 63 2.29 -1.41 -4.08
C LEU A 63 2.93 -0.29 -4.89
N ASN A 64 2.97 -0.48 -6.22
CA ASN A 64 3.38 0.59 -7.11
C ASN A 64 2.33 1.72 -7.10
N PRO A 65 2.68 2.95 -6.63
CA PRO A 65 1.74 4.04 -6.57
C PRO A 65 1.24 4.48 -7.95
N VAL A 66 2.06 4.36 -9.00
CA VAL A 66 1.69 4.73 -10.37
C VAL A 66 0.55 3.84 -10.88
N ASP A 67 0.58 2.53 -10.60
CA ASP A 67 -0.50 1.62 -11.00
C ASP A 67 -1.84 2.00 -10.34
N LEU A 68 -1.81 2.38 -9.06
CA LEU A 68 -3.00 2.88 -8.36
C LEU A 68 -3.52 4.17 -9.00
N LEU A 69 -2.64 5.12 -9.29
CA LEU A 69 -3.02 6.41 -9.87
C LEU A 69 -3.61 6.25 -11.28
N ILE A 70 -3.07 5.36 -12.10
CA ILE A 70 -3.62 5.04 -13.42
C ILE A 70 -5.01 4.39 -13.30
N ARG A 71 -5.18 3.41 -12.39
CA ARG A 71 -6.45 2.70 -12.20
C ARG A 71 -7.58 3.60 -11.72
N TYR A 72 -7.25 4.58 -10.89
CA TYR A 72 -8.20 5.60 -10.43
C TYR A 72 -8.31 6.80 -11.37
N GLY A 73 -7.65 6.76 -12.54
CA GLY A 73 -7.72 7.82 -13.55
C GLY A 73 -7.11 9.14 -13.11
N ARG A 74 -6.19 9.13 -12.14
CA ARG A 74 -5.46 10.31 -11.67
C ARG A 74 -4.30 10.69 -12.58
N ILE A 75 -3.76 9.72 -13.32
CA ILE A 75 -2.71 9.88 -14.32
C ILE A 75 -3.11 9.04 -15.54
N ALA A 76 -2.96 9.58 -16.76
CA ALA A 76 -3.16 8.76 -17.94
C ALA A 76 -1.95 7.87 -18.21
N PRO A 77 -2.12 6.63 -18.69
CA PRO A 77 -1.00 5.78 -19.08
C PRO A 77 -0.07 6.44 -20.11
N THR A 78 -0.62 7.27 -20.99
CA THR A 78 0.12 8.05 -21.98
C THR A 78 1.04 9.07 -21.32
N ASP A 79 0.57 9.78 -20.29
CA ASP A 79 1.38 10.76 -19.56
C ASP A 79 2.61 10.11 -18.92
N VAL A 80 2.48 8.86 -18.48
CA VAL A 80 3.61 8.08 -17.93
C VAL A 80 4.59 7.68 -19.04
N ALA A 81 4.08 7.27 -20.22
CA ALA A 81 4.92 6.95 -21.36
C ALA A 81 5.68 8.18 -21.86
N ASP A 82 4.99 9.30 -22.02
CA ASP A 82 5.55 10.58 -22.43
C ASP A 82 6.62 11.07 -21.43
N TYR A 83 6.37 10.88 -20.12
CA TYR A 83 7.36 11.19 -19.09
C TYR A 83 8.59 10.28 -19.14
N LEU A 84 8.47 9.03 -19.59
CA LEU A 84 9.61 8.12 -19.73
C LEU A 84 10.39 8.33 -21.04
N GLU A 85 9.71 8.74 -22.11
CA GLU A 85 10.30 8.95 -23.45
C GLU A 85 11.00 10.31 -23.59
N GLY A 86 10.75 11.26 -22.68
CA GLY A 86 11.50 12.52 -22.63
C GLY A 86 13.01 12.27 -22.50
N GLU A 87 13.81 13.06 -23.22
CA GLU A 87 15.26 12.81 -23.33
C GLU A 87 15.96 12.89 -21.96
N GLU A 88 16.99 12.05 -21.76
CA GLU A 88 17.86 12.01 -20.58
C GLU A 88 18.58 13.36 -20.41
N GLY A 89 17.91 14.32 -19.74
CA GLY A 89 18.40 15.68 -19.55
C GLY A 89 17.29 16.71 -19.39
N ASP A 90 16.08 16.44 -19.89
CA ASP A 90 14.92 17.34 -19.77
C ASP A 90 14.09 17.06 -18.51
N HIS A 91 14.35 15.94 -17.85
CA HIS A 91 13.69 15.58 -16.59
C HIS A 91 14.36 16.28 -15.40
N PRO A 92 13.68 17.22 -14.73
CA PRO A 92 14.27 17.99 -13.62
C PRO A 92 14.66 17.12 -12.40
N PHE A 93 14.23 15.86 -12.38
CA PHE A 93 14.46 14.93 -11.27
C PHE A 93 15.46 13.81 -11.57
N GLY A 94 16.07 13.81 -12.76
CA GLY A 94 17.08 12.82 -13.14
C GLY A 94 16.56 11.39 -13.05
N LEU A 95 15.84 10.94 -14.08
CA LEU A 95 15.51 9.53 -14.27
C LEU A 95 16.80 8.78 -14.63
N THR A 96 17.60 8.39 -13.64
CA THR A 96 18.55 7.32 -13.86
C THR A 96 17.72 6.04 -13.93
N ALA A 97 17.62 5.44 -15.12
CA ALA A 97 17.00 4.14 -15.28
C ALA A 97 17.83 3.13 -14.47
N ALA A 98 17.51 3.00 -13.18
CA ALA A 98 18.01 1.95 -12.34
C ALA A 98 17.48 0.65 -12.93
N THR A 99 18.30 0.05 -13.78
CA THR A 99 18.10 -1.30 -14.30
C THR A 99 18.01 -2.17 -13.06
N SER A 100 16.80 -2.51 -12.64
CA SER A 100 16.59 -3.50 -11.60
C SER A 100 17.12 -4.82 -12.15
N PRO A 101 18.17 -5.42 -11.56
CA PRO A 101 18.51 -6.78 -11.90
C PRO A 101 17.33 -7.64 -11.46
N ASN A 102 16.56 -8.10 -12.45
CA ASN A 102 15.63 -9.19 -12.31
C ASN A 102 16.42 -10.44 -11.90
N THR A 103 16.69 -10.60 -10.60
CA THR A 103 16.99 -11.89 -10.01
C THR A 103 15.73 -12.36 -9.33
N ALA A 104 14.97 -13.15 -10.07
CA ALA A 104 13.92 -14.00 -9.55
C ALA A 104 14.51 -14.91 -8.45
N ASN A 105 14.38 -14.47 -7.20
CA ASN A 105 14.44 -15.39 -6.06
C ASN A 105 13.01 -15.66 -5.62
N PRO A 106 12.53 -16.91 -5.68
CA PRO A 106 11.25 -17.26 -5.09
C PRO A 106 11.29 -16.95 -3.59
N PRO A 107 10.23 -16.36 -2.98
CA PRO A 107 10.16 -16.29 -1.54
C PRO A 107 10.00 -17.70 -1.01
N GLU A 108 11.12 -18.30 -0.63
CA GLU A 108 11.18 -19.52 0.14
C GLU A 108 10.31 -19.30 1.39
N ARG A 109 9.18 -20.01 1.43
CA ARG A 109 8.25 -20.09 2.55
C ARG A 109 8.99 -20.62 3.79
N THR A 110 9.75 -19.77 4.45
CA THR A 110 10.18 -20.01 5.81
C THR A 110 9.00 -19.70 6.72
N ARG A 111 8.31 -20.77 7.12
CA ARG A 111 7.42 -20.81 8.27
C ARG A 111 8.19 -20.35 9.51
N ARG A 112 8.35 -19.04 9.69
CA ARG A 112 8.87 -18.48 10.94
C ARG A 112 7.69 -18.36 11.89
N ARG A 113 7.36 -19.50 12.50
CA ARG A 113 6.57 -19.60 13.73
C ARG A 113 7.23 -18.69 14.76
N ARG A 114 6.83 -17.41 14.82
CA ARG A 114 7.15 -16.54 15.94
C ARG A 114 6.54 -17.24 17.15
N ARG A 115 7.42 -17.84 17.97
CA ARG A 115 7.12 -18.34 19.30
C ARG A 115 6.30 -17.25 19.99
N ARG A 116 5.02 -17.52 20.24
CA ARG A 116 4.28 -16.82 21.29
C ARG A 116 5.07 -17.11 22.55
N SER A 117 5.66 -16.09 23.15
CA SER A 117 6.16 -16.17 24.53
C SER A 117 4.97 -16.60 25.39
N SER A 118 5.11 -17.75 26.03
CA SER A 118 4.08 -18.29 26.92
C SER A 118 3.99 -17.40 28.15
N LEU A 119 2.77 -17.18 28.66
CA LEU A 119 2.52 -16.47 29.92
C LEU A 119 3.19 -17.13 31.14
N SER A 120 3.75 -18.33 30.97
CA SER A 120 4.50 -19.09 31.99
C SER A 120 5.94 -18.62 32.23
N ASP A 121 6.47 -17.70 31.41
CA ASP A 121 7.85 -17.18 31.54
C ASP A 121 7.94 -15.83 32.29
N LEU A 122 6.84 -15.36 32.89
CA LEU A 122 6.83 -14.16 33.72
C LEU A 122 7.24 -14.51 35.17
N ALA A 123 8.52 -14.31 35.49
CA ALA A 123 9.00 -14.44 36.86
C ALA A 123 8.53 -13.26 37.74
N PRO A 124 7.99 -13.49 38.95
CA PRO A 124 7.68 -12.44 39.91
C PRO A 124 8.94 -11.67 40.35
N ARG A 125 8.85 -10.34 40.46
CA ARG A 125 9.92 -9.51 41.05
C ARG A 125 10.06 -9.83 42.56
N PRO A 126 11.27 -10.11 43.07
CA PRO A 126 11.48 -10.50 44.47
C PRO A 126 11.53 -9.32 45.46
N ASP A 127 11.38 -8.08 45.01
CA ASP A 127 11.59 -6.87 45.82
C ASP A 127 10.27 -6.20 46.23
N ALA A 128 9.45 -6.91 47.01
CA ALA A 128 8.31 -6.33 47.71
C ALA A 128 8.56 -6.37 49.23
N PRO A 129 8.59 -5.22 49.93
CA PRO A 129 8.77 -5.19 51.38
C PRO A 129 7.50 -5.69 52.10
N PRO A 130 7.65 -6.42 53.23
CA PRO A 130 6.50 -6.91 54.00
C PRO A 130 5.81 -5.78 54.77
N LEU A 131 4.49 -5.96 55.01
CA LEU A 131 3.63 -5.08 55.83
C LEU A 131 4.01 -5.11 57.32
#